data_AF-A0A0R3R904-F1
#
_entry.id   AF-A0A0R3R904-F1
#
_cell.length_a   1.000
_cell.length_b   1.000
_cell.length_c   1.000
_cell.angle_alpha   90.00
_cell.angle_beta   90.00
_cell.angle_gamma   90.00
#
_symmetry.space_group_name_H-M   'P 1'
#
loop_
_entity.id
_entity.type
_entity.pdbx_description
1 polymer ?
#
loop_
_entity_poly.entity_id
_entity_poly.type
_entity_poly.pdbx_seq_one_letter_code
_entity_poly.pdbx_strand_id
1 'polypeptide(L)'
;MKTSDGTGVRNGDTIISYKSLAEDVLSAVNYVHNDSSLKTDVLQNLDKYIIKDNRIKPLLQLINAHGGRTFLLTNSNYSYTNGVLSYLIGSDWTSYFDVSIVDAKKPLWFMKGTVFRQIDTETGTPKIGVHQGLLKKGDVYAGGNSDDFRRLFNARDREVLYIGDHIFGDVLKSKKTKVWQDKTCELSIKVIVTRRWRTFLVIPELVKEISIWSQRHDLFEKVVELTKQVEAMYNQINITSAQSIIQEGNIQIRERTQEMDNYYSKMGSLFRSGPRTTFFASQ
;
A
#
# COMPACT_ATOMS: atom_id res chain seq x y z
N MET A 1 -9.64 -31.79 15.71
CA MET A 1 -10.25 -31.10 16.88
C MET A 1 -9.50 -29.80 17.14
N LYS A 2 -10.14 -28.74 17.65
CA LYS A 2 -9.40 -27.55 18.10
C LYS A 2 -8.45 -27.93 19.25
N THR A 3 -7.28 -27.30 19.30
CA THR A 3 -6.35 -27.47 20.43
C THR A 3 -6.97 -26.88 21.70
N SER A 4 -6.57 -27.37 22.87
CA SER A 4 -7.11 -26.94 24.17
C SER A 4 -6.81 -25.47 24.49
N ASP A 5 -5.70 -24.95 23.99
CA ASP A 5 -5.29 -23.54 24.09
C ASP A 5 -5.95 -22.65 23.01
N GLY A 6 -6.72 -23.23 22.10
CA GLY A 6 -7.39 -22.52 21.02
C GLY A 6 -6.47 -21.96 19.93
N THR A 7 -5.18 -22.33 19.90
CA THR A 7 -4.18 -21.78 18.96
C THR A 7 -4.07 -22.53 17.64
N GLY A 8 -4.83 -23.61 17.45
CA GLY A 8 -4.80 -24.37 16.20
C GLY A 8 -5.78 -25.54 16.12
N VAL A 9 -5.48 -26.45 15.21
CA VAL A 9 -6.25 -27.67 14.94
C VAL A 9 -5.33 -28.88 15.05
N ARG A 10 -5.76 -29.89 15.79
CA ARG A 10 -5.09 -31.19 15.92
C ARG A 10 -5.77 -32.24 15.04
N ASN A 11 -4.96 -33.02 14.33
CA ASN A 11 -5.36 -34.22 13.60
C ASN A 11 -4.38 -35.37 13.96
N GLY A 12 -4.83 -36.32 14.77
CA GLY A 12 -3.96 -37.37 15.34
C GLY A 12 -2.79 -36.76 16.10
N ASP A 13 -1.57 -37.14 15.72
CA ASP A 13 -0.31 -36.67 16.29
C ASP A 13 0.19 -35.35 15.68
N THR A 14 -0.54 -34.79 14.71
CA THR A 14 -0.17 -33.54 14.04
C THR A 14 -0.96 -32.37 14.62
N ILE A 15 -0.26 -31.27 14.92
CA ILE A 15 -0.85 -29.99 15.31
C ILE A 15 -0.54 -28.97 14.23
N ILE A 16 -1.57 -28.34 13.71
CA ILE A 16 -1.48 -27.20 12.79
C ILE A 16 -1.85 -25.95 13.57
N SER A 17 -0.86 -25.16 13.94
CA SER A 17 -1.10 -23.87 14.60
C SER A 17 -1.65 -22.86 13.58
N TYR A 18 -2.49 -21.91 14.02
CA TYR A 18 -2.93 -20.83 13.14
C TYR A 18 -1.77 -19.94 12.70
N LYS A 19 -0.71 -19.85 13.51
CA LYS A 19 0.51 -19.13 13.16
C LYS A 19 1.24 -19.78 11.98
N SER A 20 1.52 -21.08 12.07
CA SER A 20 2.17 -21.83 10.98
C SER A 20 1.29 -21.82 9.73
N LEU A 21 -0.03 -21.96 9.87
CA LEU A 21 -0.94 -21.85 8.74
C LEU A 21 -0.86 -20.48 8.05
N ALA A 22 -0.78 -19.39 8.82
CA ALA A 22 -0.60 -18.05 8.25
C ALA A 22 0.76 -17.88 7.55
N GLU A 23 1.82 -18.46 8.11
CA GLU A 23 3.16 -18.49 7.49
C GLU A 23 3.18 -19.30 6.18
N ASP A 24 2.48 -20.44 6.14
CA ASP A 24 2.33 -21.27 4.95
C ASP A 24 1.56 -20.54 3.85
N VAL A 25 0.44 -19.89 4.20
CA VAL A 25 -0.35 -19.08 3.25
C VAL A 25 0.49 -17.92 2.69
N LEU A 26 1.22 -17.21 3.55
CA LEU A 26 2.10 -16.12 3.12
C LEU A 26 3.22 -16.64 2.19
N SER A 27 3.79 -17.80 2.52
CA SER A 27 4.83 -18.43 1.70
C SER A 27 4.29 -18.87 0.34
N ALA A 28 3.08 -19.42 0.29
CA ALA A 28 2.43 -19.80 -0.96
C ALA A 28 2.12 -18.58 -1.85
N VAL A 29 1.60 -17.49 -1.27
CA VAL A 29 1.36 -16.24 -2.00
C VAL A 29 2.67 -15.68 -2.56
N ASN A 30 3.73 -15.63 -1.74
CA ASN A 30 5.05 -15.20 -2.18
C ASN A 30 5.61 -16.09 -3.28
N TYR A 31 5.42 -17.41 -3.17
CA TYR A 31 5.83 -18.36 -4.20
C TYR A 31 5.13 -18.05 -5.52
N VAL A 32 3.80 -17.88 -5.55
CA VAL A 32 3.06 -17.57 -6.79
C VAL A 32 3.46 -16.23 -7.41
N HIS A 33 3.86 -15.23 -6.61
CA HIS A 33 4.34 -13.94 -7.14
C HIS A 33 5.78 -13.97 -7.64
N ASN A 34 6.62 -14.86 -7.09
CA ASN A 34 8.03 -15.01 -7.46
C ASN A 34 8.23 -16.03 -8.57
N ASP A 35 7.48 -17.13 -8.52
CA ASP A 35 7.29 -18.05 -9.61
C ASP A 35 6.62 -17.29 -10.74
N SER A 36 7.26 -17.29 -11.91
CA SER A 36 6.91 -16.34 -12.97
C SER A 36 5.55 -16.64 -13.63
N SER A 37 4.87 -17.71 -13.22
CA SER A 37 3.58 -18.18 -13.74
C SER A 37 2.50 -17.10 -13.69
N LEU A 38 2.18 -16.53 -12.53
CA LEU A 38 1.15 -15.50 -12.41
C LEU A 38 1.44 -14.29 -13.31
N LYS A 39 2.68 -13.81 -13.30
CA LYS A 39 3.09 -12.67 -14.12
C LYS A 39 2.97 -12.97 -15.60
N THR A 40 3.30 -14.21 -16.00
CA THR A 40 3.20 -14.67 -17.39
C THR A 40 1.74 -14.71 -17.83
N ASP A 41 0.84 -15.27 -17.02
CA ASP A 41 -0.59 -15.35 -17.32
C ASP A 41 -1.24 -13.97 -17.47
N VAL A 42 -0.85 -13.02 -16.60
CA VAL A 42 -1.28 -11.62 -16.69
C VAL A 42 -0.80 -10.97 -17.99
N LEU A 43 0.48 -11.15 -18.36
CA LEU A 43 1.04 -10.59 -19.59
C LEU A 43 0.41 -11.19 -20.85
N GLN A 44 -0.04 -12.43 -20.81
CA GLN A 44 -0.76 -13.08 -21.93
C GLN A 44 -2.20 -12.56 -22.08
N ASN A 45 -2.79 -11.95 -21.06
CA ASN A 45 -4.19 -11.53 -21.02
C ASN A 45 -4.36 -10.12 -20.43
N LEU A 46 -3.57 -9.16 -20.92
CA LEU A 46 -3.50 -7.81 -20.36
C LEU A 46 -4.85 -7.08 -20.34
N ASP A 47 -5.65 -7.19 -21.40
CA ASP A 47 -6.97 -6.55 -21.47
C ASP A 47 -7.93 -7.02 -20.36
N LYS A 48 -7.75 -8.25 -19.87
CA LYS A 48 -8.58 -8.83 -18.80
C LYS A 48 -8.16 -8.37 -17.42
N TYR A 49 -6.86 -8.22 -17.19
CA TYR A 49 -6.29 -8.04 -15.84
C TYR A 49 -5.79 -6.62 -15.57
N ILE A 50 -5.51 -5.83 -16.60
CA ILE A 50 -4.95 -4.48 -16.49
C ILE A 50 -5.93 -3.45 -17.04
N ILE A 51 -6.38 -2.54 -16.17
CA ILE A 51 -7.20 -1.40 -16.58
C ILE A 51 -6.34 -0.45 -17.41
N LYS A 52 -6.71 -0.26 -18.67
CA LYS A 52 -6.04 0.69 -19.57
C LYS A 52 -6.72 2.04 -19.51
N ASP A 53 -5.92 3.09 -19.32
CA ASP A 53 -6.39 4.48 -19.33
C ASP A 53 -5.49 5.33 -20.25
N ASN A 54 -6.07 5.83 -21.33
CA ASN A 54 -5.37 6.61 -22.33
C ASN A 54 -4.89 7.99 -21.81
N ARG A 55 -5.36 8.42 -20.63
CA ARG A 55 -4.99 9.70 -20.00
C ARG A 55 -3.61 9.68 -19.32
N ILE A 56 -3.01 8.50 -19.13
CA ILE A 56 -1.68 8.36 -18.49
C ILE A 56 -0.61 9.11 -19.30
N LYS A 57 -0.60 8.94 -20.64
CA LYS A 57 0.36 9.61 -21.53
C LYS A 57 0.27 11.14 -21.45
N PRO A 58 -0.92 11.77 -21.68
CA PRO A 58 -1.07 13.21 -21.51
C PRO A 58 -0.65 13.73 -20.14
N LEU A 59 -0.93 12.99 -19.07
CA LEU A 59 -0.55 13.38 -17.72
C LEU A 59 0.98 13.46 -17.55
N LEU A 60 1.71 12.44 -17.99
CA LEU A 60 3.17 12.42 -17.90
C LEU A 60 3.80 13.52 -18.78
N GLN A 61 3.26 13.74 -19.98
CA GLN A 61 3.70 14.79 -20.87
C GLN A 61 3.44 16.19 -20.29
N LEU A 62 2.28 16.40 -19.66
CA LEU A 62 1.92 17.66 -19.01
C LEU A 62 2.89 17.97 -17.85
N ILE A 63 3.21 16.97 -17.03
CA ILE A 63 4.19 17.13 -15.93
C ILE A 63 5.54 17.57 -16.51
N ASN A 64 6.01 16.93 -17.57
CA ASN A 64 7.28 17.28 -18.21
C ASN A 64 7.25 18.68 -18.83
N ALA A 65 6.16 19.04 -19.52
CA ALA A 65 5.98 20.35 -20.16
C ALA A 65 6.01 21.51 -19.15
N HIS A 66 5.59 21.28 -17.91
CA HIS A 66 5.67 22.26 -16.82
C HIS A 66 6.99 22.20 -16.02
N GLY A 67 8.03 21.56 -16.58
CA GLY A 67 9.37 21.47 -15.96
C GLY A 67 9.47 20.44 -14.83
N GLY A 68 8.44 19.61 -14.64
CA GLY A 68 8.47 18.50 -13.70
C GLY A 68 9.36 17.37 -14.22
N ARG A 69 10.14 16.76 -13.32
CA ARG A 69 10.88 15.52 -13.61
C ARG A 69 10.12 14.32 -13.04
N THR A 70 10.14 13.24 -13.80
CA THR A 70 9.36 12.02 -13.53
C THR A 70 10.29 10.85 -13.27
N PHE A 71 9.91 9.98 -12.34
CA PHE A 71 10.63 8.73 -12.12
C PHE A 71 9.65 7.60 -11.84
N LEU A 72 10.04 6.39 -12.24
CA LEU A 72 9.36 5.14 -11.91
C LEU A 72 10.16 4.41 -10.83
N LEU A 73 9.48 3.93 -9.78
CA LEU A 73 10.07 3.12 -8.72
C LEU A 73 9.16 1.95 -8.36
N THR A 74 9.47 0.76 -8.89
CA THR A 74 8.62 -0.43 -8.75
C THR A 74 9.36 -1.61 -8.11
N ASN A 75 8.61 -2.44 -7.38
CA ASN A 75 9.12 -3.72 -6.85
C ASN A 75 9.14 -4.82 -7.90
N SER A 76 8.42 -4.65 -9.01
CA SER A 76 8.40 -5.59 -10.13
C SER A 76 9.75 -5.62 -10.84
N ASN A 77 10.06 -6.76 -11.46
CA ASN A 77 11.23 -6.89 -12.32
C ASN A 77 11.04 -6.17 -13.67
N TYR A 78 12.11 -6.06 -14.44
CA TYR A 78 12.08 -5.38 -15.73
C TYR A 78 11.08 -6.01 -16.71
N SER A 79 11.13 -7.33 -16.94
CA SER A 79 10.31 -7.98 -17.99
C SER A 79 8.81 -7.75 -17.76
N TYR A 80 8.34 -7.89 -16.52
CA TYR A 80 6.94 -7.62 -16.18
C TYR A 80 6.58 -6.14 -16.32
N THR A 81 7.46 -5.25 -15.82
CA THR A 81 7.28 -3.80 -15.92
C THR A 81 7.21 -3.36 -17.39
N ASN A 82 8.11 -3.87 -18.23
CA ASN A 82 8.17 -3.60 -19.65
C ASN A 82 6.90 -4.05 -20.36
N GLY A 83 6.42 -5.27 -20.09
CA GLY A 83 5.19 -5.78 -20.69
C GLY A 83 3.95 -4.94 -20.33
N VAL A 84 3.78 -4.63 -19.04
CA VAL A 84 2.63 -3.83 -18.56
C VAL A 84 2.70 -2.39 -19.07
N LEU A 85 3.85 -1.72 -18.97
CA LEU A 85 3.98 -0.33 -19.43
C LEU A 85 3.95 -0.19 -20.94
N SER A 86 4.45 -1.18 -21.68
CA SER A 86 4.32 -1.20 -23.15
C SER A 86 2.84 -1.26 -23.57
N TYR A 87 2.02 -2.03 -22.85
CA TYR A 87 0.58 -2.09 -23.11
C TYR A 87 -0.15 -0.80 -22.71
N LEU A 88 0.21 -0.19 -21.58
CA LEU A 88 -0.42 1.03 -21.07
C LEU A 88 -0.06 2.27 -21.88
N ILE A 89 1.24 2.48 -22.13
CA ILE A 89 1.77 3.72 -22.71
C ILE A 89 2.73 3.51 -23.89
N GLY A 90 2.78 2.33 -24.50
CA GLY A 90 3.56 2.07 -25.70
C GLY A 90 4.99 1.59 -25.43
N SER A 91 5.62 0.98 -26.44
CA SER A 91 6.96 0.39 -26.33
C SER A 91 8.05 1.40 -25.97
N ASP A 92 7.80 2.69 -26.22
CA ASP A 92 8.65 3.82 -25.87
C ASP A 92 8.43 4.32 -24.43
N TRP A 93 7.79 3.55 -23.56
CA TRP A 93 7.42 3.95 -22.20
C TRP A 93 8.59 4.53 -21.38
N THR A 94 9.82 4.05 -21.61
CA THR A 94 11.02 4.53 -20.91
C THR A 94 11.32 6.01 -21.18
N SER A 95 10.83 6.56 -22.31
CA SER A 95 11.00 7.97 -22.68
C SER A 95 10.13 8.93 -21.85
N TYR A 96 9.06 8.43 -21.23
CA TYR A 96 8.17 9.23 -20.39
C TYR A 96 8.68 9.42 -18.97
N PHE A 97 9.76 8.72 -18.59
CA PHE A 97 10.39 8.81 -17.28
C PHE A 97 11.83 9.32 -17.42
N ASP A 98 12.21 10.29 -16.60
CA ASP A 98 13.61 10.74 -16.54
C ASP A 98 14.51 9.68 -15.89
N VAL A 99 13.95 8.86 -15.00
CA VAL A 99 14.61 7.70 -14.37
C VAL A 99 13.61 6.56 -14.17
N SER A 100 14.00 5.33 -14.53
CA SER A 100 13.20 4.13 -14.24
C SER A 100 13.97 3.15 -13.35
N ILE A 101 13.40 2.78 -12.21
CA ILE A 101 13.99 1.83 -11.25
C ILE A 101 13.02 0.68 -11.01
N VAL A 102 13.46 -0.52 -11.37
CA VAL A 102 12.78 -1.80 -11.13
C VAL A 102 13.43 -2.54 -9.95
N ASP A 103 12.84 -3.64 -9.50
CA ASP A 103 13.36 -4.47 -8.41
C ASP A 103 13.75 -3.68 -7.16
N ALA A 104 13.00 -2.62 -6.83
CA ALA A 104 13.34 -1.69 -5.76
C ALA A 104 13.35 -2.36 -4.38
N LYS A 105 12.53 -3.40 -4.17
CA LYS A 105 12.35 -4.10 -2.89
C LYS A 105 11.91 -3.16 -1.76
N LYS A 106 11.02 -2.20 -2.03
CA LYS A 106 10.36 -1.38 -1.00
C LYS A 106 9.71 -2.29 0.05
N PRO A 107 9.85 -2.01 1.36
CA PRO A 107 10.39 -0.79 1.96
C PRO A 107 11.92 -0.77 2.15
N LEU A 108 12.65 -1.85 1.82
CA LEU A 108 14.10 -1.93 1.99
C LEU A 108 14.82 -0.83 1.21
N TRP A 109 14.30 -0.44 0.04
CA TRP A 109 14.78 0.68 -0.77
C TRP A 109 14.88 2.01 -0.02
N PHE A 110 13.92 2.26 0.89
CA PHE A 110 13.91 3.46 1.71
C PHE A 110 14.82 3.35 2.96
N MET A 111 15.56 2.26 3.09
CA MET A 111 16.52 2.02 4.16
C MET A 111 17.90 1.81 3.54
N LYS A 112 18.54 0.66 3.78
CA LYS A 112 19.85 0.30 3.21
C LYS A 112 19.79 0.02 1.71
N GLY A 113 18.62 -0.40 1.20
CA GLY A 113 18.42 -0.82 -0.18
C GLY A 113 19.28 -2.02 -0.59
N THR A 114 19.53 -2.13 -1.89
CA THR A 114 20.31 -3.20 -2.51
C THR A 114 21.37 -2.65 -3.46
N VAL A 115 22.17 -3.53 -4.05
CA VAL A 115 23.13 -3.15 -5.09
C VAL A 115 22.40 -2.47 -6.25
N PHE A 116 22.86 -1.28 -6.63
CA PHE A 116 22.30 -0.52 -7.76
C PHE A 116 22.94 -0.98 -9.08
N ARG A 117 22.11 -1.43 -10.02
CA ARG A 117 22.56 -1.97 -11.31
C ARG A 117 21.82 -1.28 -12.46
N GLN A 118 22.45 -1.26 -13.63
CA GLN A 118 21.76 -0.89 -14.87
C GLN A 118 21.19 -2.16 -15.50
N ILE A 119 19.99 -2.08 -16.05
CA ILE A 119 19.38 -3.15 -16.84
C ILE A 119 19.86 -3.02 -18.29
N ASP A 120 20.22 -4.14 -18.89
CA ASP A 120 20.28 -4.27 -20.33
C ASP A 120 18.86 -4.49 -20.85
N THR A 121 18.32 -3.50 -21.57
CA THR A 121 16.93 -3.50 -22.03
C THR A 121 16.67 -4.50 -23.15
N GLU A 122 17.71 -4.96 -23.85
CA GLU A 122 17.60 -5.97 -24.92
C GLU A 122 17.41 -7.36 -24.33
N THR A 123 18.22 -7.71 -23.32
CA THR A 123 18.15 -9.03 -22.65
C THR A 123 17.19 -9.04 -21.47
N GLY A 124 16.87 -7.85 -20.92
CA GLY A 124 16.08 -7.68 -19.70
C GLY A 124 16.81 -8.05 -18.41
N THR A 125 18.13 -8.23 -18.48
CA THR A 125 18.94 -8.69 -17.35
C THR A 125 19.76 -7.56 -16.73
N PRO A 126 20.10 -7.62 -15.42
CA PRO A 126 21.00 -6.65 -14.82
C PRO A 126 22.42 -6.81 -15.36
N LYS A 127 23.01 -5.71 -15.84
CA LYS A 127 24.43 -5.65 -16.21
C LYS A 127 25.31 -6.02 -15.03
N ILE A 128 26.46 -6.63 -15.33
CA ILE A 128 27.45 -7.00 -14.31
C ILE A 128 28.10 -5.73 -13.76
N GLY A 129 28.21 -5.66 -12.43
CA GLY A 129 28.82 -4.54 -11.71
C GLY A 129 27.81 -3.66 -10.96
N VAL A 130 28.34 -2.63 -10.29
CA VAL A 130 27.55 -1.61 -9.58
C VAL A 130 27.56 -0.34 -10.41
N HIS A 131 26.39 0.22 -10.69
CA HIS A 131 26.30 1.47 -11.44
C HIS A 131 26.69 2.67 -10.55
N GLN A 132 27.68 3.44 -10.98
CA GLN A 132 28.15 4.65 -10.29
C GLN A 132 28.00 5.94 -11.13
N GLY A 133 27.54 5.82 -12.37
CA GLY A 133 27.37 6.94 -13.29
C GLY A 133 26.13 7.80 -12.98
N LEU A 134 26.02 8.93 -13.66
CA LEU A 134 24.80 9.74 -13.66
C LEU A 134 23.65 8.98 -14.33
N LEU A 135 22.43 9.19 -13.82
CA LEU A 135 21.23 8.59 -14.39
C LEU A 135 20.92 9.27 -15.72
N LYS A 136 20.63 8.45 -16.74
CA LYS A 136 20.27 8.94 -18.07
C LYS A 136 18.82 8.62 -18.36
N LYS A 137 18.15 9.56 -19.02
CA LYS A 137 16.77 9.37 -19.49
C LYS A 137 16.73 8.22 -20.51
N GLY A 138 15.72 7.36 -20.38
CA GLY A 138 15.55 6.15 -21.19
C GLY A 138 16.28 4.92 -20.67
N ASP A 139 17.31 5.07 -19.83
CA ASP A 139 17.96 3.94 -19.15
C ASP A 139 17.06 3.39 -18.03
N VAL A 140 17.17 2.08 -17.80
CA VAL A 140 16.48 1.39 -16.72
C VAL A 140 17.49 0.85 -15.71
N TYR A 141 17.18 0.99 -14.43
CA TYR A 141 18.03 0.57 -13.32
C TYR A 141 17.28 -0.40 -12.42
N ALA A 142 18.02 -1.17 -11.62
CA ALA A 142 17.47 -2.12 -10.67
C ALA A 142 18.06 -1.94 -9.27
N GLY A 143 17.18 -2.06 -8.26
CA GLY A 143 17.56 -2.01 -6.86
C GLY A 143 17.97 -0.61 -6.38
N GLY A 144 19.11 -0.55 -5.68
CA GLY A 144 19.62 0.69 -5.10
C GLY A 144 18.93 1.08 -3.80
N ASN A 145 19.14 2.34 -3.41
CA ASN A 145 18.49 2.99 -2.28
C ASN A 145 18.19 4.44 -2.62
N SER A 146 17.44 5.12 -1.75
CA SER A 146 17.04 6.50 -2.02
C SER A 146 18.14 7.54 -1.83
N ASP A 147 19.22 7.23 -1.11
CA ASP A 147 20.34 8.16 -0.95
C ASP A 147 21.14 8.22 -2.25
N ASP A 148 21.37 7.07 -2.89
CA ASP A 148 21.93 6.99 -4.23
C ASP A 148 21.02 7.68 -5.24
N PHE A 149 19.70 7.46 -5.18
CA PHE A 149 18.75 8.16 -6.05
C PHE A 149 18.82 9.68 -5.88
N ARG A 150 18.86 10.20 -4.65
CA ARG A 150 18.96 11.64 -4.40
C ARG A 150 20.23 12.24 -4.96
N ARG A 151 21.36 11.56 -4.78
CA ARG A 151 22.66 11.99 -5.28
C ARG A 151 22.67 12.00 -6.81
N LEU A 152 22.22 10.92 -7.43
CA LEU A 152 22.33 10.74 -8.87
C LEU A 152 21.24 11.49 -9.66
N PHE A 153 20.06 11.69 -9.07
CA PHE A 153 18.95 12.42 -9.66
C PHE A 153 18.92 13.91 -9.27
N ASN A 154 19.75 14.34 -8.30
CA ASN A 154 19.81 15.71 -7.80
C ASN A 154 18.42 16.28 -7.45
N ALA A 155 17.67 15.58 -6.60
CA ALA A 155 16.34 16.01 -6.14
C ALA A 155 16.34 16.26 -4.63
N ARG A 156 15.75 17.39 -4.20
CA ARG A 156 15.57 17.68 -2.78
C ARG A 156 14.28 17.01 -2.30
N ASP A 157 14.29 16.46 -1.09
CA ASP A 157 13.16 15.65 -0.59
C ASP A 157 11.80 16.36 -0.66
N ARG A 158 11.75 17.66 -0.36
CA ARG A 158 10.48 18.43 -0.33
C ARG A 158 9.91 18.72 -1.73
N GLU A 159 10.68 18.47 -2.77
CA GLU A 159 10.27 18.68 -4.16
C GLU A 159 9.62 17.42 -4.75
N VAL A 160 9.81 16.26 -4.11
CA VAL A 160 9.31 14.98 -4.59
C VAL A 160 7.85 14.79 -4.17
N LEU A 161 6.99 14.50 -5.14
CA LEU A 161 5.66 13.94 -4.94
C LEU A 161 5.70 12.47 -5.34
N TYR A 162 5.50 11.57 -4.39
CA TYR A 162 5.51 10.14 -4.62
C TYR A 162 4.09 9.58 -4.61
N ILE A 163 3.73 8.92 -5.70
CA ILE A 163 2.38 8.38 -5.94
C ILE A 163 2.46 6.86 -5.81
N GLY A 164 1.65 6.28 -4.92
CA GLY A 164 1.61 4.85 -4.70
C GLY A 164 0.34 4.41 -3.98
N ASP A 165 0.10 3.11 -3.96
CA ASP A 165 -1.06 2.44 -3.38
C ASP A 165 -0.74 1.78 -2.04
N HIS A 166 0.53 1.43 -1.80
CA HIS A 166 0.92 0.75 -0.58
C HIS A 166 1.17 1.72 0.59
N ILE A 167 0.15 1.95 1.42
CA ILE A 167 0.21 2.92 2.55
C ILE A 167 1.46 2.76 3.44
N PHE A 168 1.89 1.53 3.74
CA PHE A 168 3.07 1.33 4.59
C PHE A 168 4.38 1.51 3.84
N GLY A 169 4.56 0.79 2.74
CA GLY A 169 5.82 0.74 2.02
C GLY A 169 6.10 1.98 1.17
N ASP A 170 5.05 2.66 0.68
CA ASP A 170 5.16 3.83 -0.18
C ASP A 170 4.94 5.15 0.57
N VAL A 171 3.94 5.23 1.46
CA VAL A 171 3.56 6.49 2.11
C VAL A 171 4.20 6.66 3.48
N LEU A 172 4.03 5.70 4.38
CA LEU A 172 4.52 5.84 5.75
C LEU A 172 6.05 5.79 5.84
N LYS A 173 6.74 4.98 5.03
CA LYS A 173 8.21 4.90 5.05
C LYS A 173 8.91 6.03 4.28
N SER A 174 8.25 6.63 3.30
CA SER A 174 8.77 7.85 2.64
C SER A 174 8.57 9.12 3.49
N LYS A 175 7.62 9.10 4.44
CA LYS A 175 7.34 10.19 5.40
C LYS A 175 7.97 10.02 6.79
N LYS A 176 8.08 8.79 7.32
CA LYS A 176 8.45 8.58 8.73
C LYS A 176 9.93 8.82 8.98
N THR A 177 10.19 9.86 9.76
CA THR A 177 11.34 9.96 10.65
C THR A 177 11.25 8.87 11.73
N LYS A 178 12.09 7.84 11.69
CA LYS A 178 12.36 7.02 12.88
C LYS A 178 13.86 6.86 13.10
N VAL A 179 14.31 7.40 14.22
CA VAL A 179 15.54 7.01 14.91
C VAL A 179 15.40 5.53 15.25
N TRP A 180 16.29 4.69 14.74
CA TRP A 180 16.40 3.30 15.21
C TRP A 180 17.07 3.33 16.58
N GLN A 181 16.35 2.94 17.63
CA GLN A 181 16.95 2.42 18.86
C GLN A 181 17.12 0.92 18.66
N ASP A 182 18.32 0.51 18.24
CA ASP A 182 18.75 -0.86 18.44
C ASP A 182 18.97 -1.07 19.95
N LYS A 183 18.29 -2.04 20.55
CA LYS A 183 18.45 -2.38 21.98
C LYS A 183 19.63 -3.32 22.25
N THR A 184 20.55 -3.51 21.30
CA THR A 184 21.59 -4.55 21.41
C THR A 184 23.00 -4.13 21.03
N CYS A 185 23.24 -2.90 20.56
CA CYS A 185 24.58 -2.46 20.19
C CYS A 185 24.83 -1.03 20.66
N GLU A 186 25.49 -0.92 21.81
CA GLU A 186 26.18 0.29 22.24
C GLU A 186 27.36 0.51 21.26
N LEU A 187 27.42 1.70 20.63
CA LEU A 187 28.23 2.07 19.46
C LEU A 187 27.68 1.62 18.09
N SER A 188 26.76 2.39 17.55
CA SER A 188 26.60 2.54 16.09
C SER A 188 26.00 3.89 15.76
N ILE A 189 26.60 4.56 14.77
CA ILE A 189 26.30 5.90 14.31
C ILE A 189 24.79 6.07 14.02
N LYS A 190 24.15 7.02 14.72
CA LYS A 190 22.76 7.43 14.47
C LYS A 190 22.67 8.17 13.14
N VAL A 191 22.34 7.48 12.05
CA VAL A 191 21.93 8.15 10.80
C VAL A 191 20.43 8.38 10.84
N ILE A 192 20.03 9.61 11.16
CA ILE A 192 18.64 10.06 11.04
C ILE A 192 18.39 10.41 9.58
N VAL A 193 17.83 9.49 8.79
CA VAL A 193 17.36 9.81 7.44
C VAL A 193 15.91 10.28 7.53
N THR A 194 15.70 11.59 7.73
CA THR A 194 14.37 12.19 7.57
C THR A 194 14.08 12.36 6.08
N ARG A 195 13.10 11.64 5.54
CA ARG A 195 12.61 11.88 4.16
C ARG A 195 11.25 12.57 4.28
N ARG A 196 11.14 13.74 3.64
CA ARG A 196 9.93 14.58 3.64
C ARG A 196 9.34 14.67 2.25
N TRP A 197 9.20 13.51 1.58
CA TRP A 197 8.50 13.47 0.30
C TRP A 197 7.03 13.80 0.54
N ARG A 198 6.44 14.59 -0.37
CA ARG A 198 4.99 14.69 -0.46
C ARG A 198 4.49 13.36 -0.99
N THR A 199 3.34 12.90 -0.53
CA THR A 199 2.79 11.60 -0.92
C THR A 199 1.38 11.76 -1.45
N PHE A 200 1.06 11.03 -2.51
CA PHE A 200 -0.29 10.85 -3.01
C PHE A 200 -0.63 9.37 -2.87
N LEU A 201 -1.64 9.05 -2.05
CA LEU A 201 -2.10 7.68 -1.87
C LEU A 201 -3.20 7.40 -2.89
N VAL A 202 -3.01 6.40 -3.74
CA VAL A 202 -4.03 5.89 -4.65
C VAL A 202 -4.81 4.81 -3.91
N ILE A 203 -6.13 4.96 -3.81
CA ILE A 203 -7.03 4.00 -3.18
C ILE A 203 -8.07 3.58 -4.23
N PRO A 204 -7.87 2.47 -4.95
CA PRO A 204 -8.79 2.02 -5.99
C PRO A 204 -10.23 1.81 -5.48
N GLU A 205 -10.37 1.31 -4.25
CA GLU A 205 -11.65 1.03 -3.60
C GLU A 205 -12.46 2.30 -3.30
N LEU A 206 -11.81 3.46 -3.28
CA LEU A 206 -12.43 4.73 -2.92
C LEU A 206 -13.60 5.10 -3.86
N VAL A 207 -13.53 4.70 -5.13
CA VAL A 207 -14.64 4.94 -6.08
C VAL A 207 -15.92 4.25 -5.62
N LYS A 208 -15.81 2.97 -5.22
CA LYS A 208 -16.94 2.21 -4.68
C LYS A 208 -17.40 2.78 -3.34
N GLU A 209 -16.46 3.11 -2.46
CA GLU A 209 -16.75 3.71 -1.15
C GLU A 209 -17.53 5.03 -1.26
N ILE A 210 -17.12 5.94 -2.15
CA ILE A 210 -17.81 7.21 -2.40
C ILE A 210 -19.22 6.97 -2.95
N SER A 211 -19.37 6.02 -3.88
CA SER A 211 -20.69 5.69 -4.44
C SER A 211 -21.66 5.20 -3.36
N ILE A 212 -21.20 4.31 -2.47
CA ILE A 212 -22.04 3.79 -1.37
C ILE A 212 -22.34 4.90 -0.37
N TRP A 213 -21.31 5.67 0.01
CA TRP A 213 -21.46 6.79 0.92
C TRP A 213 -22.50 7.79 0.43
N SER A 214 -22.47 8.15 -0.86
CA SER A 214 -23.43 9.07 -1.45
C SER A 214 -24.87 8.53 -1.45
N GLN A 215 -25.06 7.22 -1.56
CA GLN A 215 -26.39 6.59 -1.62
C GLN A 215 -26.99 6.27 -0.25
N ARG A 216 -26.14 6.07 0.76
CA ARG A 216 -26.52 5.57 2.10
C ARG A 216 -26.07 6.49 3.22
N HIS A 217 -25.83 7.77 2.92
CA HIS A 217 -25.40 8.75 3.91
C HIS A 217 -26.41 8.89 5.07
N ASP A 218 -27.70 8.73 4.77
CA ASP A 218 -28.79 8.80 5.75
C ASP A 218 -28.66 7.72 6.85
N LEU A 219 -28.18 6.53 6.50
CA LEU A 219 -27.91 5.46 7.49
C LEU A 219 -26.78 5.85 8.43
N PHE A 220 -25.74 6.48 7.90
CA PHE A 220 -24.64 6.99 8.72
C PHE A 220 -25.12 8.09 9.68
N GLU A 221 -25.93 9.03 9.20
CA GLU A 221 -26.52 10.08 10.05
C GLU A 221 -27.35 9.49 11.18
N LYS A 222 -28.20 8.50 10.89
CA LYS A 222 -29.00 7.78 11.91
C LYS A 222 -28.13 7.10 12.95
N VAL A 223 -27.06 6.41 12.54
CA VAL A 223 -26.13 5.75 13.47
C VAL A 223 -25.44 6.78 14.37
N VAL A 224 -25.00 7.90 13.81
CA VAL A 224 -24.37 8.98 14.58
C VAL A 224 -25.35 9.63 15.54
N GLU A 225 -26.59 9.87 15.11
CA GLU A 225 -27.63 10.44 15.96
C GLU A 225 -27.97 9.51 17.14
N LEU A 226 -28.18 8.22 16.89
CA LEU A 226 -28.40 7.22 17.94
C LEU A 226 -27.21 7.16 18.91
N THR A 227 -25.99 7.22 18.40
CA THR A 227 -24.79 7.24 19.24
C THR A 227 -24.78 8.46 20.17
N LYS A 228 -25.10 9.65 19.64
CA LYS A 228 -25.20 10.89 20.45
C LYS A 228 -26.32 10.81 21.50
N GLN A 229 -27.47 10.24 21.15
CA GLN A 229 -28.59 10.07 22.09
C GLN A 229 -28.18 9.14 23.25
N VAL A 230 -27.51 8.02 22.94
CA VAL A 230 -27.00 7.09 23.96
C VAL A 230 -25.93 7.76 24.83
N GLU A 231 -24.99 8.49 24.26
CA GLU A 231 -23.98 9.26 25.01
C GLU A 231 -24.61 10.33 25.92
N ALA A 232 -25.63 11.05 25.46
CA ALA A 232 -26.35 12.04 26.26
C ALA A 232 -27.04 11.39 27.47
N MET A 233 -27.63 10.20 27.29
CA MET A 233 -28.19 9.43 28.39
C MET A 233 -27.11 9.05 29.41
N TYR A 234 -25.96 8.52 28.97
CA TYR A 234 -24.85 8.20 29.88
C TYR A 234 -24.42 9.38 30.76
N ASN A 235 -24.39 10.60 30.21
CA ASN A 235 -24.00 11.82 30.92
C ASN A 235 -25.06 12.34 31.92
N GLN A 236 -26.32 11.89 31.79
CA GLN A 236 -27.43 12.35 32.63
C GLN A 236 -27.75 11.42 33.82
N ILE A 237 -27.10 10.24 33.95
CA ILE A 237 -27.65 9.18 34.79
C ILE A 237 -26.88 8.96 36.10
N ASN A 238 -27.68 9.02 37.19
CA ASN A 238 -27.37 8.59 38.55
C ASN A 238 -28.24 7.37 38.99
N ILE A 239 -28.94 6.65 38.10
CA ILE A 239 -29.96 5.65 38.50
C ILE A 239 -30.00 4.38 37.62
N THR A 240 -30.09 3.23 38.28
CA THR A 240 -30.22 1.85 37.78
C THR A 240 -31.36 1.61 36.76
N SER A 241 -32.37 2.49 36.71
CA SER A 241 -33.54 2.37 35.82
C SER A 241 -33.24 2.68 34.35
N ALA A 242 -32.15 3.39 34.05
CA ALA A 242 -31.79 3.76 32.69
C ALA A 242 -30.81 2.79 32.01
N GLN A 243 -30.36 1.74 32.72
CA GLN A 243 -29.48 0.71 32.16
C GLN A 243 -30.15 -0.09 31.04
N SER A 244 -31.45 -0.39 31.15
CA SER A 244 -32.20 -1.11 30.11
C SER A 244 -32.34 -0.29 28.83
N ILE A 245 -32.64 1.01 28.94
CA ILE A 245 -32.77 1.93 27.80
C ILE A 245 -31.43 2.09 27.08
N ILE A 246 -30.33 2.22 27.84
CA ILE A 246 -28.97 2.24 27.28
C ILE A 246 -28.64 0.93 26.56
N GLN A 247 -29.00 -0.23 27.13
CA GLN A 247 -28.78 -1.52 26.48
C GLN A 247 -29.55 -1.64 25.17
N GLU A 248 -30.81 -1.21 25.15
CA GLU A 248 -31.63 -1.19 23.94
C GLU A 248 -31.04 -0.25 22.87
N GLY A 249 -30.63 0.96 23.26
CA GLY A 249 -29.95 1.89 22.36
C GLY A 249 -28.64 1.31 21.78
N ASN A 250 -27.84 0.62 22.59
CA ASN A 250 -26.62 -0.05 22.13
C ASN A 250 -26.92 -1.20 21.14
N ILE A 251 -28.01 -1.95 21.33
CA ILE A 251 -28.45 -2.99 20.39
C ILE A 251 -28.84 -2.34 19.06
N GLN A 252 -29.64 -1.26 19.08
CA GLN A 252 -30.04 -0.54 17.87
C GLN A 252 -28.83 0.04 17.12
N ILE A 253 -27.86 0.64 17.83
CA ILE A 253 -26.61 1.13 17.23
C ILE A 253 -25.87 -0.02 16.54
N ARG A 254 -25.76 -1.18 17.19
CA ARG A 254 -25.07 -2.35 16.64
C ARG A 254 -25.75 -2.87 15.38
N GLU A 255 -27.07 -3.01 15.39
CA GLU A 255 -27.85 -3.49 14.24
C GLU A 255 -27.73 -2.53 13.05
N ARG A 256 -27.87 -1.23 13.29
CA ARG A 256 -27.74 -0.21 12.23
C ARG A 256 -26.31 -0.07 11.72
N THR A 257 -25.31 -0.24 12.60
CA THR A 257 -23.91 -0.32 12.19
C THR A 257 -23.67 -1.53 11.30
N GLN A 258 -24.19 -2.71 11.67
CA GLN A 258 -24.07 -3.91 10.86
C GLN A 258 -24.77 -3.77 9.50
N GLU A 259 -25.97 -3.19 9.49
CA GLU A 259 -26.70 -2.89 8.26
C GLU A 259 -25.88 -1.97 7.35
N MET A 260 -25.34 -0.88 7.89
CA MET A 260 -24.49 0.06 7.16
C MET A 260 -23.23 -0.63 6.61
N ASP A 261 -22.51 -1.38 7.45
CA ASP A 261 -21.26 -2.05 7.08
C ASP A 261 -21.49 -3.10 5.97
N ASN A 262 -22.64 -3.79 5.98
CA ASN A 262 -23.00 -4.78 4.97
C ASN A 262 -23.15 -4.21 3.55
N TYR A 263 -23.41 -2.91 3.38
CA TYR A 263 -23.44 -2.28 2.05
C TYR A 263 -22.05 -2.23 1.39
N TYR A 264 -20.98 -2.20 2.20
CA TYR A 264 -19.60 -2.16 1.70
C TYR A 264 -19.08 -3.57 1.41
N SER A 265 -19.06 -4.41 2.46
CA SER A 265 -18.60 -5.80 2.41
C SER A 265 -18.97 -6.55 3.69
N LYS A 266 -18.70 -7.86 3.76
CA LYS A 266 -18.83 -8.63 5.02
C LYS A 266 -17.93 -8.12 6.15
N MET A 267 -16.88 -7.37 5.83
CA MET A 267 -15.94 -6.76 6.79
C MET A 267 -16.17 -5.25 6.96
N GLY A 268 -17.24 -4.69 6.38
CA GLY A 268 -17.51 -3.25 6.43
C GLY A 268 -16.72 -2.43 5.41
N SER A 269 -16.67 -1.13 5.66
CA SER A 269 -15.92 -0.13 4.89
C SER A 269 -14.42 -0.21 5.22
N LEU A 270 -13.58 0.11 4.22
CA LEU A 270 -12.14 0.25 4.43
C LEU A 270 -11.83 1.36 5.45
N PHE A 271 -12.69 2.37 5.56
CA PHE A 271 -12.42 3.57 6.35
C PHE A 271 -13.08 3.59 7.73
N ARG A 272 -14.15 2.82 7.93
CA ARG A 272 -14.92 2.86 9.19
C ARG A 272 -15.73 1.59 9.45
N SER A 273 -16.10 1.42 10.72
CA SER A 273 -17.24 0.60 11.14
C SER A 273 -18.13 1.48 12.01
N GLY A 274 -19.35 1.73 11.53
CA GLY A 274 -20.23 2.73 12.15
C GLY A 274 -19.55 4.11 12.24
N PRO A 275 -19.54 4.76 13.42
CA PRO A 275 -18.87 6.04 13.63
C PRO A 275 -17.35 5.92 13.85
N ARG A 276 -16.81 4.71 14.01
CA ARG A 276 -15.40 4.49 14.37
C ARG A 276 -14.54 4.37 13.12
N THR A 277 -13.47 5.14 13.04
CA THR A 277 -12.50 5.06 11.95
C THR A 277 -11.63 3.80 12.09
N THR A 278 -11.32 3.15 10.97
CA THR A 278 -10.37 2.03 10.93
C THR A 278 -8.93 2.52 11.13
N PHE A 279 -8.03 1.58 11.39
CA PHE A 279 -6.60 1.86 11.41
C PHE A 279 -6.06 2.33 10.05
N PHE A 280 -6.68 1.91 8.93
CA PHE A 280 -6.31 2.39 7.61
C PHE A 280 -6.64 3.88 7.42
N ALA A 281 -7.83 4.31 7.86
CA ALA A 281 -8.26 5.70 7.75
C ALA A 281 -7.43 6.69 8.60
N SER A 282 -6.83 6.22 9.70
CA SER A 282 -6.06 7.07 10.61
C SER A 282 -4.58 7.23 10.22
N GLN A 283 -4.09 6.44 9.25
CA GLN A 283 -2.70 6.49 8.76
C GLN A 283 -2.48 7.61 7.73
#